data_AF-A0A936UFZ7-F1
#
_entry.id   AF-A0A936UFZ7-F1
#
_cell.length_a   1.000
_cell.length_b   1.000
_cell.length_c   1.000
_cell.angle_alpha   90.00
_cell.angle_beta   90.00
_cell.angle_gamma   90.00
#
_symmetry.space_group_name_H-M   'P 1'
#
loop_
_entity.id
_entity.type
_entity.pdbx_description
1 polymer ?
#
loop_
_entity_poly.entity_id
_entity_poly.type
_entity_poly.pdbx_seq_one_letter_code
_entity_poly.pdbx_strand_id
1 'polypeptide(L)'
;MKQEHFETLHAASWQAFEQYLASDARQRKTRKPEPPFAAAEFPQRYRAICQQLALARDRDYSLSLVNHLHRLVQSGHDVLYRAQAGFGARALRYATSGFAQDVRRNKGWILAAAFLMFGPAIAMMLAVRAQPDLAYLLIAPSEVAKYESMYANDATTLGRVARDASTDVAMFGFTSSTMSASPSVALPVALRLACCRSSR
;
A
#
# COMPACT_ATOMS: atom_id res chain seq x y z
N MET A 1 0.89 20.77 47.80
CA MET A 1 1.75 19.58 47.64
C MET A 1 1.31 18.75 46.44
N LYS A 2 1.68 19.10 45.21
CA LYS A 2 1.20 18.30 44.05
C LYS A 2 2.30 17.99 43.03
N GLN A 3 3.21 18.93 42.75
CA GLN A 3 4.19 18.75 41.68
C GLN A 3 5.34 17.81 42.05
N GLU A 4 6.06 18.02 43.16
CA GLU A 4 7.18 17.16 43.56
C GLU A 4 6.77 15.69 43.76
N HIS A 5 5.59 15.47 44.33
CA HIS A 5 5.04 14.11 44.48
C HIS A 5 4.75 13.47 43.12
N PHE A 6 4.16 14.22 42.18
CA PHE A 6 3.91 13.76 40.82
C PHE A 6 5.21 13.41 40.08
N GLU A 7 6.24 14.25 40.23
CA GLU A 7 7.57 13.99 39.67
C GLU A 7 8.19 12.72 40.27
N THR A 8 8.15 12.56 41.59
CA THR A 8 8.72 11.38 42.27
C THR A 8 8.03 10.09 41.82
N LEU A 9 6.70 10.11 41.67
CA LEU A 9 5.92 8.95 41.24
C LEU A 9 6.20 8.53 39.79
N HIS A 10 6.46 9.49 38.89
CA HIS A 10 6.57 9.23 37.46
C HIS A 10 8.00 9.28 36.90
N ALA A 11 8.97 9.81 37.65
CA ALA A 11 10.36 9.94 37.22
C ALA A 11 10.97 8.62 36.73
N ALA A 12 10.72 7.52 37.45
CA ALA A 12 11.22 6.19 37.04
C ALA A 12 10.65 5.75 35.68
N SER A 13 9.38 6.07 35.41
CA SER A 13 8.74 5.74 34.13
C SER A 13 9.27 6.59 32.97
N TRP A 14 9.54 7.87 33.22
CA TRP A 14 10.15 8.76 32.22
C TRP A 14 11.57 8.33 31.91
N GLN A 15 12.37 8.01 32.92
CA GLN A 15 13.75 7.56 32.74
C GLN A 15 13.85 6.25 31.97
N ALA A 16 12.96 5.28 32.27
CA ALA A 16 12.90 4.03 31.49
C ALA A 16 12.55 4.29 30.02
N PHE A 17 11.63 5.24 29.74
CA PHE A 17 11.28 5.62 28.39
C PHE A 17 12.43 6.33 27.65
N GLU A 18 13.13 7.25 28.31
CA GLU A 18 14.32 7.90 27.74
C GLU A 18 15.44 6.90 27.42
N GLN A 19 15.69 5.95 28.32
CA GLN A 19 16.66 4.87 28.08
C GLN A 19 16.26 4.01 26.87
N TYR A 20 14.97 3.71 26.71
CA TYR A 20 14.47 3.00 25.54
C TYR A 20 14.74 3.80 24.26
N LEU A 21 14.39 5.09 24.23
CA LEU A 21 14.64 5.96 23.08
C LEU A 21 16.15 6.08 22.75
N ALA A 22 16.99 6.18 23.77
CA ALA A 22 18.45 6.19 23.60
C ALA A 22 19.00 4.86 23.06
N SER A 23 18.41 3.73 23.47
CA SER A 23 18.78 2.40 22.98
C SER A 23 18.39 2.21 21.50
N ASP A 24 17.22 2.68 21.08
CA ASP A 24 16.78 2.65 19.66
C ASP A 24 17.72 3.49 18.77
N ALA A 25 18.09 4.69 19.23
CA ALA A 25 19.04 5.54 18.52
C ALA A 25 20.45 4.90 18.40
N ARG A 26 20.88 4.13 19.41
CA ARG A 26 22.20 3.44 19.43
C ARG A 26 22.21 2.11 18.68
N GLN A 27 21.12 1.35 18.67
CA GLN A 27 20.99 0.12 17.86
C GLN A 27 21.27 0.39 16.37
N ARG A 28 21.04 1.64 15.91
CA ARG A 28 21.42 2.11 14.56
C ARG A 28 22.93 2.09 14.28
N LYS A 29 23.77 2.17 15.31
CA LYS A 29 25.24 2.27 15.19
C LYS A 29 25.97 1.02 15.66
N THR A 30 25.45 0.30 16.66
CA THR A 30 26.09 -0.92 17.19
C THR A 30 25.05 -1.95 17.60
N ARG A 31 25.38 -3.23 17.34
CA ARG A 31 24.51 -4.37 17.60
C ARG A 31 24.59 -4.80 19.06
N LYS A 32 23.83 -4.10 19.93
CA LYS A 32 23.29 -4.48 21.26
C LYS A 32 23.40 -3.31 22.24
N PRO A 33 22.24 -2.78 22.65
CA PRO A 33 21.79 -3.02 24.02
C PRO A 33 20.40 -3.67 24.06
N GLU A 34 20.14 -4.42 25.14
CA GLU A 34 18.80 -4.92 25.47
C GLU A 34 17.92 -3.75 25.95
N PRO A 35 16.70 -3.61 25.40
CA PRO A 35 15.84 -2.50 25.77
C PRO A 35 15.33 -2.66 27.22
N PRO A 36 15.11 -1.57 27.95
CA PRO A 36 14.66 -1.60 29.36
C PRO A 36 13.25 -2.17 29.54
N PHE A 37 12.46 -2.27 28.46
CA PHE A 37 11.15 -2.93 28.44
C PHE A 37 10.85 -3.48 27.04
N ALA A 38 9.88 -4.38 26.94
CA ALA A 38 9.50 -5.01 25.68
C ALA A 38 8.90 -4.01 24.69
N ALA A 39 9.22 -4.15 23.38
CA ALA A 39 8.72 -3.26 22.33
C ALA A 39 7.17 -3.20 22.25
N ALA A 40 6.48 -4.24 22.72
CA ALA A 40 5.01 -4.28 22.79
C ALA A 40 4.42 -3.32 23.83
N GLU A 41 5.16 -2.99 24.89
CA GLU A 41 4.70 -2.06 25.94
C GLU A 41 4.87 -0.59 25.55
N PHE A 42 5.64 -0.30 24.49
CA PHE A 42 5.97 1.05 24.07
C PHE A 42 4.71 1.93 23.82
N PRO A 43 3.67 1.49 23.07
CA PRO A 43 2.50 2.31 22.82
C PRO A 43 1.69 2.61 24.10
N GLN A 44 1.68 1.68 25.07
CA GLN A 44 0.97 1.88 26.33
C GLN A 44 1.67 2.94 27.19
N ARG A 45 3.00 2.85 27.33
CA ARG A 45 3.82 3.82 28.06
C ARG A 45 3.77 5.21 27.41
N TYR A 46 3.82 5.27 26.08
CA TYR A 46 3.67 6.52 25.34
C TYR A 46 2.33 7.22 25.64
N ARG A 47 1.20 6.49 25.63
CA ARG A 47 -0.11 7.05 25.97
C ARG A 47 -0.16 7.57 27.41
N ALA A 48 0.45 6.87 28.36
CA ALA A 48 0.53 7.32 29.75
C ALA A 48 1.29 8.66 29.89
N ILE A 49 2.38 8.85 29.13
CA ILE A 49 3.13 10.10 29.12
C ILE A 49 2.32 11.25 28.48
N CYS A 50 1.56 10.97 27.41
CA CYS A 50 0.64 11.96 26.84
C CYS A 50 -0.44 12.38 27.85
N GLN A 51 -0.98 11.44 28.62
CA GLN A 51 -1.94 11.73 29.69
C GLN A 51 -1.29 12.59 30.79
N GLN A 52 -0.07 12.27 31.20
CA GLN A 52 0.69 13.05 32.18
C GLN A 52 0.98 14.47 31.70
N LEU A 53 1.30 14.65 30.42
CA LEU A 53 1.49 15.98 29.82
C LEU A 53 0.19 16.79 29.83
N ALA A 54 -0.95 16.17 29.49
CA ALA A 54 -2.25 16.81 29.56
C ALA A 54 -2.61 17.23 31.00
N LEU A 55 -2.37 16.34 31.98
CA LEU A 55 -2.58 16.63 33.39
C LEU A 55 -1.65 17.73 33.92
N ALA A 56 -0.40 17.76 33.48
CA ALA A 56 0.56 18.79 33.88
C ALA A 56 0.18 20.18 33.35
N ARG A 57 -0.38 20.24 32.13
CA ARG A 57 -0.90 21.47 31.52
C ARG A 57 -2.18 21.96 32.18
N ASP A 58 -3.13 21.06 32.43
CA ASP A 58 -4.42 21.39 33.06
C ASP A 58 -4.25 21.94 34.49
N ARG A 59 -3.19 21.50 35.19
CA ARG A 59 -2.87 21.92 36.55
C ARG A 59 -1.87 23.08 36.63
N ASP A 60 -1.48 23.66 35.49
CA ASP A 60 -0.48 24.73 35.38
C ASP A 60 0.80 24.44 36.21
N TYR A 61 1.35 23.22 36.05
CA TYR A 61 2.65 22.89 36.63
C TYR A 61 3.79 23.70 35.97
N SER A 62 4.97 23.66 36.59
CA SER A 62 6.13 24.41 36.10
C SER A 62 6.41 24.20 34.60
N LEU A 63 6.77 25.28 33.93
CA LEU A 63 7.06 25.27 32.49
C LEU A 63 8.23 24.34 32.14
N SER A 64 9.20 24.16 33.05
CA SER A 64 10.32 23.23 32.88
C SER A 64 9.84 21.78 32.79
N LEU A 65 8.92 21.37 33.67
CA LEU A 65 8.33 20.02 33.67
C LEU A 65 7.53 19.77 32.40
N VAL A 66 6.65 20.71 32.02
CA VAL A 66 5.84 20.61 30.80
C VAL A 66 6.73 20.48 29.57
N ASN A 67 7.80 21.27 29.47
CA ASN A 67 8.74 21.20 28.36
C ASN A 67 9.53 19.88 28.32
N HIS A 68 9.89 19.34 29.49
CA HIS A 68 10.55 18.03 29.57
C HIS A 68 9.65 16.92 29.03
N LEU A 69 8.40 16.81 29.53
CA LEU A 69 7.44 15.82 29.03
C LEU A 69 7.13 16.04 27.54
N HIS A 70 7.03 17.29 27.09
CA HIS A 70 6.77 17.59 25.68
C HIS A 70 7.88 17.06 24.76
N ARG A 71 9.15 17.26 25.11
CA ARG A 71 10.29 16.69 24.34
C ARG A 71 10.28 15.16 24.34
N LEU A 72 9.88 14.56 25.45
CA LEU A 72 9.81 13.11 25.62
C LEU A 72 8.69 12.50 24.75
N VAL A 73 7.53 13.18 24.66
CA VAL A 73 6.44 12.81 23.73
C VAL A 73 6.89 12.98 22.27
N GLN A 74 7.54 14.10 21.93
CA GLN A 74 7.96 14.37 20.56
C GLN A 74 8.97 13.33 20.05
N SER A 75 9.97 12.99 20.87
CA SER A 75 10.93 11.92 20.54
C SER A 75 10.29 10.53 20.46
N GLY A 76 9.28 10.25 21.29
CA GLY A 76 8.47 9.03 21.18
C GLY A 76 7.63 8.95 19.91
N HIS A 77 7.11 10.09 19.43
CA HIS A 77 6.31 10.18 18.22
C HIS A 77 7.11 9.75 16.99
N ASP A 78 8.34 10.26 16.86
CA ASP A 78 9.24 9.90 15.77
C ASP A 78 9.47 8.39 15.71
N VAL A 79 9.68 7.73 16.86
CA VAL A 79 9.87 6.27 16.93
C VAL A 79 8.59 5.52 16.56
N LEU A 80 7.42 5.96 17.06
CA LEU A 80 6.14 5.31 16.79
C LEU A 80 5.77 5.37 15.30
N TYR A 81 5.92 6.54 14.68
CA TYR A 81 5.58 6.75 13.28
C TYR A 81 6.66 6.25 12.32
N ARG A 82 7.93 6.18 12.73
CA ARG A 82 8.99 5.52 11.93
C ARG A 82 8.70 4.03 11.72
N ALA A 83 7.99 3.36 12.63
CA ALA A 83 7.58 1.97 12.44
C ALA A 83 6.65 1.78 11.22
N GLN A 84 5.86 2.79 10.85
CA GLN A 84 5.04 2.78 9.63
C GLN A 84 5.86 3.04 8.36
N ALA A 85 6.93 3.85 8.45
CA ALA A 85 7.88 4.04 7.33
C ALA A 85 8.65 2.76 6.95
N GLY A 86 8.65 1.75 7.82
CA GLY A 86 9.21 0.42 7.55
C GLY A 86 8.36 -0.47 6.64
N PHE A 87 7.15 -0.06 6.23
CA PHE A 87 6.30 -0.87 5.36
C PHE A 87 6.98 -1.20 4.02
N GLY A 88 7.66 -0.24 3.40
CA GLY A 88 8.39 -0.47 2.15
C GLY A 88 9.53 -1.49 2.29
N ALA A 89 10.33 -1.40 3.36
CA ALA A 89 11.40 -2.37 3.63
C ALA A 89 10.84 -3.76 3.97
N ARG A 90 9.71 -3.82 4.70
CA ARG A 90 9.04 -5.08 5.05
C ARG A 90 8.39 -5.73 3.83
N ALA A 91 7.78 -4.93 2.95
CA ALA A 91 7.21 -5.35 1.68
C ALA A 91 8.30 -5.82 0.70
N LEU A 92 9.43 -5.12 0.61
CA LEU A 92 10.57 -5.55 -0.21
C LEU A 92 11.14 -6.88 0.31
N ARG A 93 11.29 -7.02 1.63
CA ARG A 93 11.76 -8.26 2.23
C ARG A 93 10.77 -9.40 2.02
N TYR A 94 9.47 -9.13 2.05
CA TYR A 94 8.44 -10.11 1.70
C TYR A 94 8.48 -10.46 0.21
N ALA A 95 8.64 -9.49 -0.69
CA ALA A 95 8.74 -9.74 -2.12
C ALA A 95 9.97 -10.60 -2.48
N THR A 96 11.11 -10.38 -1.82
CA THR A 96 12.33 -11.15 -2.09
C THR A 96 12.38 -12.51 -1.40
N SER A 97 11.72 -12.70 -0.24
CA SER A 97 11.84 -13.94 0.54
C SER A 97 10.50 -14.66 0.82
N GLY A 98 9.47 -13.92 1.21
CA GLY A 98 8.16 -14.49 1.56
C GLY A 98 7.36 -14.93 0.33
N PHE A 99 7.37 -14.13 -0.73
CA PHE A 99 6.65 -14.41 -1.97
C PHE A 99 7.10 -15.72 -2.62
N ALA A 100 8.42 -15.95 -2.70
CA ALA A 100 8.96 -17.19 -3.25
C ALA A 100 8.57 -18.42 -2.41
N GLN A 101 8.46 -18.27 -1.08
CA GLN A 101 8.05 -19.34 -0.18
C GLN A 101 6.55 -19.66 -0.33
N ASP A 102 5.70 -18.63 -0.45
CA ASP A 102 4.26 -18.79 -0.63
C ASP A 102 3.90 -19.36 -2.00
N VAL A 103 4.61 -18.95 -3.06
CA VAL A 103 4.52 -19.57 -4.39
C VAL A 103 4.92 -21.04 -4.31
N ARG A 104 5.98 -21.38 -3.56
CA ARG A 104 6.43 -22.77 -3.40
C ARG A 104 5.43 -23.63 -2.62
N ARG A 105 4.69 -23.04 -1.69
CA ARG A 105 3.67 -23.72 -0.88
C ARG A 105 2.41 -24.05 -1.70
N ASN A 106 2.04 -23.20 -2.64
CA ASN A 106 0.82 -23.33 -3.44
C ASN A 106 1.08 -23.72 -4.91
N LYS A 107 2.21 -24.37 -5.22
CA LYS A 107 2.58 -24.74 -6.59
C LYS A 107 1.51 -25.54 -7.33
N GLY A 108 0.77 -26.40 -6.64
CA GLY A 108 -0.27 -27.23 -7.26
C GLY A 108 -1.36 -26.39 -7.91
N TRP A 109 -1.88 -25.38 -7.21
CA TRP A 109 -2.91 -24.49 -7.74
C TRP A 109 -2.39 -23.58 -8.84
N ILE A 110 -1.14 -23.11 -8.73
CA ILE A 110 -0.49 -22.30 -9.75
C ILE A 110 -0.28 -23.11 -11.03
N LEU A 111 0.18 -24.37 -10.92
CA LEU A 111 0.33 -25.27 -12.06
C LEU A 111 -1.01 -25.65 -12.67
N ALA A 112 -2.03 -25.90 -11.84
CA ALA A 112 -3.38 -26.18 -12.33
C ALA A 112 -3.96 -25.00 -13.12
N ALA A 113 -3.83 -23.78 -12.61
CA ALA A 113 -4.26 -22.57 -13.32
C ALA A 113 -3.45 -22.35 -14.61
N ALA A 114 -2.13 -22.54 -14.56
CA ALA A 114 -1.28 -22.45 -15.75
C ALA A 114 -1.66 -23.50 -16.80
N PHE A 115 -1.90 -24.75 -16.40
CA PHE A 115 -2.31 -25.81 -17.31
C PHE A 115 -3.70 -25.57 -17.88
N LEU A 116 -4.65 -25.06 -17.08
CA LEU A 116 -5.99 -24.77 -17.55
C LEU A 116 -6.02 -23.59 -18.53
N MET A 117 -5.12 -22.61 -18.36
CA MET A 117 -5.00 -21.44 -19.23
C MET A 117 -4.21 -21.75 -20.51
N PHE A 118 -3.04 -22.39 -20.38
CA PHE A 118 -2.16 -22.67 -21.52
C PHE A 118 -2.47 -24.00 -22.21
N GLY A 119 -3.10 -24.95 -21.53
CA GLY A 119 -3.44 -26.26 -22.08
C GLY A 119 -4.29 -26.17 -23.33
N PRO A 120 -5.42 -25.45 -23.34
CA PRO A 120 -6.24 -25.27 -24.53
C PRO A 120 -5.50 -24.53 -25.65
N ALA A 121 -4.68 -23.53 -25.32
CA ALA A 121 -3.90 -22.79 -26.31
C ALA A 121 -2.86 -23.67 -27.00
N ILE A 122 -2.12 -24.48 -26.23
CA ILE A 122 -1.13 -25.43 -26.77
C ILE A 122 -1.84 -26.54 -27.56
N ALA A 123 -2.96 -27.05 -27.06
CA ALA A 123 -3.76 -28.06 -27.75
C ALA A 123 -4.25 -27.55 -29.11
N MET A 124 -4.77 -26.32 -29.16
CA MET A 124 -5.20 -25.70 -30.41
C MET A 124 -4.03 -25.46 -31.37
N MET A 125 -2.88 -24.99 -30.85
CA MET A 125 -1.68 -24.81 -31.67
C MET A 125 -1.19 -26.11 -32.29
N LEU A 126 -1.22 -27.21 -31.56
CA LEU A 126 -0.84 -28.53 -32.07
C LEU A 126 -1.89 -29.08 -33.05
N ALA A 127 -3.18 -28.90 -32.76
CA ALA A 127 -4.27 -29.32 -33.63
C ALA A 127 -4.21 -28.64 -35.01
N VAL A 128 -4.01 -27.32 -35.05
CA VAL A 128 -3.83 -26.56 -36.31
C VAL A 128 -2.59 -27.01 -37.07
N ARG A 129 -1.51 -27.38 -36.38
CA ARG A 129 -0.31 -27.91 -37.05
C ARG A 129 -0.50 -29.32 -37.63
N ALA A 130 -1.32 -30.16 -37.00
CA ALA A 130 -1.60 -31.50 -37.48
C ALA A 130 -2.61 -31.50 -38.64
N GLN A 131 -3.59 -30.60 -38.61
CA GLN A 131 -4.63 -30.47 -39.63
C GLN A 131 -4.88 -28.98 -39.93
N PRO A 132 -4.25 -28.41 -40.99
CA PRO A 132 -4.42 -27.00 -41.32
C PRO A 132 -5.86 -26.66 -41.73
N ASP A 133 -6.63 -27.63 -42.21
CA ASP A 133 -8.04 -27.45 -42.58
C ASP A 133 -8.95 -27.10 -41.39
N LEU A 134 -8.50 -27.35 -40.15
CA LEU A 134 -9.24 -27.00 -38.94
C LEU A 134 -9.35 -25.48 -38.73
N ALA A 135 -8.45 -24.70 -39.34
CA ALA A 135 -8.52 -23.23 -39.30
C ALA A 135 -9.76 -22.68 -40.03
N TYR A 136 -10.20 -23.34 -41.11
CA TYR A 136 -11.35 -22.92 -41.90
C TYR A 136 -12.71 -23.21 -41.24
N LEU A 137 -12.72 -23.97 -40.14
CA LEU A 137 -13.90 -24.17 -39.30
C LEU A 137 -14.15 -23.00 -38.33
N LEU A 138 -13.11 -22.23 -37.98
CA LEU A 138 -13.23 -21.05 -37.11
C LEU A 138 -13.25 -19.74 -37.90
N ILE A 139 -12.62 -19.69 -39.07
CA ILE A 139 -12.51 -18.49 -39.89
C ILE A 139 -12.99 -18.82 -41.31
N ALA A 140 -14.04 -18.12 -41.75
CA ALA A 140 -14.54 -18.27 -43.11
C ALA A 140 -13.46 -17.81 -44.13
N PRO A 141 -13.37 -18.43 -45.32
CA PRO A 141 -12.34 -18.09 -46.30
C PRO A 141 -12.30 -16.60 -46.69
N SER A 142 -13.43 -15.90 -46.58
CA SER A 142 -13.54 -14.45 -46.81
C SER A 142 -12.83 -13.60 -45.75
N GLU A 143 -12.72 -14.07 -44.51
CA GLU A 143 -11.97 -13.39 -43.44
C GLU A 143 -10.46 -13.64 -43.55
N VAL A 144 -10.05 -14.82 -44.02
CA VAL A 144 -8.63 -15.09 -44.33
C VAL A 144 -8.12 -14.12 -45.38
N ALA A 145 -8.88 -13.91 -46.47
CA ALA A 145 -8.54 -12.94 -47.50
C ALA A 145 -8.46 -11.50 -46.94
N LYS A 146 -9.29 -11.16 -45.94
CA LYS A 146 -9.24 -9.86 -45.26
C LYS A 146 -7.99 -9.71 -44.40
N TYR A 147 -7.61 -10.71 -43.60
CA TYR A 147 -6.36 -10.70 -42.83
C TYR A 147 -5.14 -10.69 -43.74
N GLU A 148 -5.16 -11.47 -44.80
CA GLU A 148 -4.11 -11.49 -45.81
C GLU A 148 -3.99 -10.10 -46.46
N SER A 149 -5.10 -9.45 -46.84
CA SER A 149 -5.05 -8.08 -47.38
C SER A 149 -4.54 -7.02 -46.40
N MET A 150 -4.69 -7.22 -45.09
CA MET A 150 -4.13 -6.32 -44.07
C MET A 150 -2.60 -6.43 -43.97
N TYR A 151 -2.03 -7.61 -44.23
CA TYR A 151 -0.58 -7.84 -44.18
C TYR A 151 0.10 -7.91 -45.57
N ALA A 152 -0.67 -8.04 -46.65
CA ALA A 152 -0.18 -8.09 -48.03
C ALA A 152 0.37 -6.74 -48.53
N ASN A 153 0.12 -5.65 -47.80
CA ASN A 153 0.62 -4.32 -48.15
C ASN A 153 2.10 -4.08 -47.80
N ASP A 154 2.88 -5.08 -47.40
CA ASP A 154 4.26 -4.86 -46.96
C ASP A 154 5.30 -5.90 -47.43
N ALA A 155 5.20 -6.34 -48.69
CA ALA A 155 6.29 -7.07 -49.34
C ALA A 155 7.28 -6.16 -50.11
N THR A 156 7.02 -4.86 -50.24
CA THR A 156 7.87 -3.95 -51.05
C THR A 156 8.37 -2.71 -50.33
N THR A 157 8.07 -2.50 -49.05
CA THR A 157 8.50 -1.28 -48.33
C THR A 157 9.28 -1.58 -47.06
N LEU A 158 10.43 -2.25 -47.22
CA LEU A 158 11.52 -2.17 -46.25
C LEU A 158 11.99 -0.70 -46.16
N GLY A 159 11.40 0.08 -45.24
CA GLY A 159 12.03 1.32 -44.77
C GLY A 159 11.18 2.59 -44.67
N ARG A 160 9.86 2.60 -44.89
CA ARG A 160 9.09 3.84 -44.68
C ARG A 160 7.60 3.65 -44.39
N VAL A 161 7.27 3.11 -43.22
CA VAL A 161 6.13 3.59 -42.45
C VAL A 161 6.55 3.58 -40.99
N ALA A 162 7.15 4.68 -40.54
CA ALA A 162 7.00 5.04 -39.14
C ALA A 162 5.48 5.03 -38.90
N ARG A 163 5.00 4.16 -38.00
CA ARG A 163 3.65 4.26 -37.47
C ARG A 163 3.41 5.73 -37.16
N ASP A 164 2.52 6.38 -37.90
CA ASP A 164 2.23 7.79 -37.65
C ASP A 164 1.74 7.91 -36.21
N ALA A 165 2.43 8.72 -35.43
CA ALA A 165 2.14 8.96 -34.00
C ALA A 165 0.69 9.46 -33.79
N SER A 166 0.00 9.91 -34.85
CA SER A 166 -1.42 10.22 -34.85
C SER A 166 -2.32 9.01 -34.56
N THR A 167 -1.88 7.79 -34.91
CA THR A 167 -2.62 6.54 -34.63
C THR A 167 -2.52 6.17 -33.14
N ASP A 168 -1.37 6.42 -32.50
CA ASP A 168 -1.21 6.21 -31.05
C ASP A 168 -2.07 7.19 -30.24
N VAL A 169 -2.17 8.46 -30.65
CA VAL A 169 -3.01 9.47 -29.98
C VAL A 169 -4.50 9.16 -30.15
N ALA A 170 -4.93 8.61 -31.29
CA ALA A 170 -6.30 8.19 -31.51
C ALA A 170 -6.71 7.03 -30.59
N MET A 171 -5.78 6.14 -30.23
CA MET A 171 -6.05 5.04 -29.28
C MET A 171 -6.23 5.55 -27.83
N PHE A 172 -5.52 6.61 -27.44
CA PHE A 172 -5.66 7.25 -26.12
C PHE A 172 -7.00 7.94 -25.91
N GLY A 173 -7.62 8.47 -26.97
CA GLY A 173 -8.94 9.11 -26.90
C GLY A 173 -10.08 8.14 -26.60
N PHE A 174 -9.99 6.91 -27.13
CA PHE A 174 -11.06 5.91 -26.98
C PHE A 174 -11.10 5.31 -25.57
N THR A 175 -9.95 5.14 -24.91
CA THR A 175 -9.88 4.59 -23.55
C THR A 175 -10.08 5.64 -22.45
N SER A 176 -9.87 6.92 -22.74
CA SER A 176 -10.06 8.01 -21.76
C SER A 176 -11.50 8.53 -21.72
N SER A 177 -12.28 8.37 -22.80
CA SER A 177 -13.66 8.88 -22.87
C SER A 177 -14.70 8.02 -22.13
N THR A 178 -14.38 6.76 -21.81
CA THR A 178 -15.31 5.83 -21.14
C THR A 178 -15.39 5.99 -19.62
N MET A 179 -14.66 6.95 -19.02
CA MET A 179 -14.61 7.15 -17.56
C MET A 179 -15.28 8.47 -17.09
N SER A 180 -16.27 8.98 -17.83
CA SER A 180 -17.12 10.09 -17.38
C SER A 180 -18.59 9.90 -17.78
N ALA A 181 -19.13 8.72 -17.51
CA ALA A 181 -20.58 8.49 -17.52
C ALA A 181 -20.98 7.53 -16.38
N SER A 182 -20.74 7.94 -15.14
CA SER A 182 -21.61 7.51 -14.03
C SER A 182 -22.67 8.58 -13.84
N PRO A 183 -23.94 8.33 -14.19
CA PRO A 183 -25.00 9.26 -13.85
C PRO A 183 -25.16 9.27 -12.32
N SER A 184 -25.21 10.48 -11.77
CA SER A 184 -25.60 10.80 -10.41
C SER A 184 -26.75 9.91 -9.91
N VAL A 185 -26.44 8.94 -9.05
CA VAL A 185 -27.41 8.46 -8.07
C VAL A 185 -27.44 9.49 -6.95
N ALA A 186 -28.26 10.51 -7.15
CA ALA A 186 -28.60 11.49 -6.14
C ALA A 186 -29.44 10.80 -5.05
N LEU A 187 -28.81 10.45 -3.94
CA LEU A 187 -29.49 10.17 -2.67
C LEU A 187 -29.63 11.51 -1.90
N PRO A 188 -30.84 12.02 -1.61
CA PRO A 188 -31.00 13.13 -0.69
C PRO A 188 -30.99 12.60 0.75
N VAL A 189 -29.81 12.53 1.36
CA VAL A 189 -29.65 12.39 2.83
C VAL A 189 -29.16 13.71 3.37
N ALA A 190 -30.09 14.66 3.54
CA ALA A 190 -29.87 15.87 4.33
C ALA A 190 -31.21 16.55 4.69
N LEU A 191 -32.02 15.89 5.52
CA LEU A 191 -33.02 16.61 6.32
C LEU A 191 -33.20 15.97 7.71
N ARG A 192 -32.10 15.90 8.47
CA ARG A 192 -32.13 15.72 9.91
C ARG A 192 -30.96 16.50 10.51
N LEU A 193 -31.24 17.71 10.97
CA LEU A 193 -30.67 18.39 12.16
C LEU A 193 -31.01 19.89 12.09
N ALA A 194 -32.28 20.20 12.36
CA ALA A 194 -32.70 21.54 12.78
C ALA A 194 -33.79 21.39 13.85
N CYS A 195 -33.43 20.75 14.96
CA CYS A 195 -34.22 20.77 16.19
C CYS A 195 -33.26 21.12 17.32
N CYS A 196 -33.04 22.43 17.53
CA CYS A 196 -32.82 23.05 18.84
C CYS A 196 -32.54 24.56 18.69
N ARG A 197 -33.58 25.38 18.50
CA ARG A 197 -33.61 26.72 19.11
C ARG A 197 -35.03 27.29 19.15
N SER A 198 -35.49 27.61 20.37
CA SER A 198 -36.52 28.60 20.70
C SER A 198 -38.00 28.21 20.55
N SER A 199 -38.57 27.59 21.58
CA SER A 199 -39.91 27.99 22.06
C SER A 199 -39.98 27.97 23.60
N ARG A 200 -40.48 29.10 24.13
CA ARG A 200 -40.67 29.52 25.54
C ARG A 200 -39.46 30.10 26.25
#